data_AF-A0A5J4YHP4-F1
#
_entry.id   AF-A0A5J4YHP4-F1
#
_cell.length_a   1.000
_cell.length_b   1.000
_cell.length_c   1.000
_cell.angle_alpha   90.00
_cell.angle_beta   90.00
_cell.angle_gamma   90.00
#
_symmetry.space_group_name_H-M   'P 1'
#
loop_
_entity.id
_entity.type
_entity.pdbx_description
1 polymer ?
#
loop_
_entity_poly.entity_id
_entity_poly.type
_entity_poly.pdbx_seq_one_letter_code
_entity_poly.pdbx_strand_id
1 'polypeptide(L)'
;MAIESARMREELVVQVQEERAALAAEMHRVRSGAYLRGDLGSQVKTAPMPAFLGERDALAVASWCDAANDRISTQLKEEYRLGGRQWDDEAELKCVRVAASFFHGAARLWWSVLDPKPTRFDQFLDAFKREFEPIASSQVARDRLAACTQRNRTVQEYANDFGNCLLRLPSVIDLESA
;
A
#
# COMPACT_ATOMS: atom_id res chain seq x y z
N MET A 1 41.59 -39.19 -9.29
CA MET A 1 41.45 -37.76 -9.63
C MET A 1 40.03 -37.35 -10.06
N ALA A 2 39.31 -38.10 -10.92
CA ALA A 2 37.95 -37.70 -11.33
C ALA A 2 36.87 -37.81 -10.22
N ILE A 3 36.98 -38.82 -9.35
CA ILE A 3 36.01 -39.08 -8.26
C ILE A 3 36.09 -38.01 -7.16
N GLU A 4 37.29 -37.56 -6.82
CA GLU A 4 37.50 -36.49 -5.82
C GLU A 4 37.00 -35.14 -6.31
N SER A 5 37.13 -34.84 -7.61
CA SER A 5 36.60 -33.61 -8.19
C SER A 5 35.06 -33.59 -8.24
N ALA A 6 34.41 -34.75 -8.36
CA ALA A 6 32.95 -34.84 -8.33
C ALA A 6 32.43 -34.63 -6.89
N ARG A 7 33.08 -35.28 -5.91
CA ARG A 7 32.76 -35.14 -4.49
C ARG A 7 32.95 -33.71 -3.98
N MET A 8 34.04 -33.05 -4.37
CA MET A 8 34.31 -31.66 -4.00
C MET A 8 33.28 -30.68 -4.60
N ARG A 9 32.75 -30.97 -5.79
CA ARG A 9 31.67 -30.18 -6.40
C ARG A 9 30.33 -30.36 -5.67
N GLU A 10 30.01 -31.58 -5.25
CA GLU A 10 28.80 -31.83 -4.45
C GLU A 10 28.88 -31.12 -3.09
N GLU A 11 30.03 -31.19 -2.41
CA GLU A 11 30.26 -30.49 -1.14
C GLU A 11 30.13 -28.96 -1.29
N LEU A 12 30.67 -28.37 -2.36
CA LEU A 12 30.50 -26.94 -2.68
C LEU A 12 29.05 -26.55 -2.96
N VAL A 13 28.27 -27.41 -3.62
CA VAL A 13 26.85 -27.13 -3.91
C VAL A 13 26.03 -27.15 -2.62
N VAL A 14 26.29 -28.10 -1.72
CA VAL A 14 25.64 -28.17 -0.41
C VAL A 14 25.97 -26.93 0.42
N GLN A 15 27.24 -26.53 0.46
CA GLN A 15 27.69 -25.36 1.20
C GLN A 15 27.05 -24.05 0.69
N VAL A 16 26.96 -23.87 -0.63
CA VAL A 16 26.28 -22.70 -1.22
C VAL A 16 24.78 -22.70 -0.93
N GLN A 17 24.14 -23.87 -0.87
CA GLN A 17 22.72 -23.98 -0.52
C GLN A 17 22.47 -23.65 0.96
N GLU A 18 23.34 -24.10 1.85
CA GLU A 18 23.29 -23.78 3.28
C GLU A 18 23.50 -22.28 3.52
N GLU A 19 24.48 -21.66 2.86
CA GLU A 19 24.70 -20.21 2.93
C GLU A 19 23.48 -19.43 2.41
N ARG A 20 22.88 -19.86 1.29
CA ARG A 20 21.64 -19.23 0.78
C ARG A 20 20.46 -19.41 1.73
N ALA A 21 20.34 -20.56 2.39
CA ALA A 21 19.30 -20.81 3.38
C ALA A 21 19.50 -19.96 4.64
N ALA A 22 20.75 -19.83 5.11
CA ALA A 22 21.11 -18.97 6.23
C ALA A 22 20.86 -17.49 5.91
N LEU A 23 21.21 -17.04 4.70
CA LEU A 23 20.94 -15.67 4.25
C LEU A 23 19.44 -15.40 4.12
N ALA A 24 18.66 -16.38 3.66
CA ALA A 24 17.20 -16.28 3.58
C ALA A 24 16.56 -16.24 4.98
N ALA A 25 17.07 -17.04 5.93
CA ALA A 25 16.63 -17.02 7.31
C ALA A 25 16.98 -15.69 8.00
N GLU A 26 18.17 -15.15 7.76
CA GLU A 26 18.60 -13.87 8.31
C GLU A 26 17.84 -12.69 7.67
N MET A 27 17.59 -12.72 6.36
CA MET A 27 16.69 -11.76 5.71
C MET A 27 15.27 -11.84 6.29
N HIS A 28 14.75 -13.05 6.56
CA HIS A 28 13.44 -13.18 7.18
C HIS A 28 13.44 -12.70 8.63
N ARG A 29 14.54 -12.91 9.38
CA ARG A 29 14.72 -12.45 10.76
C ARG A 29 14.90 -10.95 10.85
N VAL A 30 15.65 -10.32 9.96
CA VAL A 30 15.78 -8.86 9.86
C VAL A 30 14.44 -8.24 9.46
N ARG A 31 13.72 -8.87 8.52
CA ARG A 31 12.36 -8.46 8.13
C ARG A 31 11.37 -8.60 9.29
N SER A 32 11.39 -9.68 10.05
CA SER A 32 10.51 -9.90 11.20
C SER A 32 10.93 -9.07 12.43
N GLY A 33 12.23 -8.86 12.63
CA GLY A 33 12.79 -8.08 13.74
C GLY A 33 12.54 -6.58 13.60
N ALA A 34 12.40 -6.08 12.37
CA ALA A 34 11.96 -4.71 12.11
C ALA A 34 10.50 -4.46 12.51
N TYR A 35 9.64 -5.50 12.56
CA TYR A 35 8.24 -5.39 12.97
C TYR A 35 7.96 -5.81 14.42
N LEU A 36 8.94 -6.41 15.13
CA LEU A 36 8.76 -6.94 16.49
C LEU A 36 9.37 -6.06 17.58
N ARG A 37 9.94 -4.89 17.26
CA ARG A 37 10.30 -3.88 18.27
C ARG A 37 9.15 -2.90 18.55
N GLY A 38 7.92 -3.35 18.31
CA GLY A 38 6.69 -2.68 18.70
C GLY A 38 6.02 -3.39 19.86
N ASP A 39 6.15 -2.77 21.03
CA ASP A 39 5.10 -2.66 22.05
C ASP A 39 4.82 -3.85 23.00
N LEU A 40 5.23 -3.66 24.26
CA LEU A 40 4.73 -4.40 25.44
C LEU A 40 3.45 -3.76 26.02
N GLY A 41 2.75 -2.87 25.27
CA GLY A 41 1.59 -2.11 25.75
C GLY A 41 0.26 -2.36 25.04
N SER A 42 0.21 -2.86 23.80
CA SER A 42 -1.03 -3.07 23.06
C SER A 42 -1.12 -4.46 22.44
N GLN A 43 -2.10 -5.25 22.87
CA GLN A 43 -2.41 -6.57 22.29
C GLN A 43 -3.08 -6.48 20.90
N VAL A 44 -3.32 -5.27 20.39
CA VAL A 44 -3.90 -5.06 19.06
C VAL A 44 -2.77 -5.11 18.03
N LYS A 45 -2.63 -6.25 17.36
CA LYS A 45 -1.74 -6.38 16.20
C LYS A 45 -2.21 -5.41 15.11
N THR A 46 -1.37 -4.44 14.77
CA THR A 46 -1.63 -3.53 13.64
C THR A 46 -1.75 -4.35 12.36
N ALA A 47 -2.81 -4.11 11.59
CA ALA A 47 -3.06 -4.85 10.35
C ALA A 47 -1.90 -4.64 9.36
N PRO A 48 -1.44 -5.69 8.65
CA PRO A 48 -0.32 -5.59 7.73
C PRO A 48 -0.64 -4.63 6.58
N MET A 49 0.35 -3.85 6.13
CA MET A 49 0.16 -2.90 5.03
C MET A 49 -0.26 -3.64 3.74
N PRO A 50 -1.38 -3.26 3.09
CA PRO A 50 -1.81 -3.91 1.86
C PRO A 50 -0.83 -3.62 0.70
N ALA A 51 -0.55 -4.66 -0.07
CA ALA A 51 0.12 -4.51 -1.36
C ALA A 51 -0.83 -3.84 -2.35
N PHE A 52 -0.31 -2.93 -3.18
CA PHE A 52 -1.10 -2.28 -4.22
C PHE A 52 -0.61 -2.71 -5.60
N LEU A 53 -1.52 -3.28 -6.39
CA LEU A 53 -1.22 -3.91 -7.68
C LEU A 53 -1.35 -2.94 -8.87
N GLY A 54 -1.99 -1.78 -8.64
CA GLY A 54 -2.27 -0.78 -9.68
C GLY A 54 -3.74 -0.66 -10.07
N GLU A 55 -4.65 -0.96 -9.15
CA GLU A 55 -6.10 -0.80 -9.37
C GLU A 55 -6.44 0.68 -9.62
N ARG A 56 -7.19 0.96 -10.68
CA ARG A 56 -7.65 2.33 -11.02
C ARG A 56 -9.04 2.58 -10.45
N ASP A 57 -9.20 2.38 -9.14
CA ASP A 57 -10.45 2.57 -8.42
C ASP A 57 -10.28 3.59 -7.30
N ALA A 58 -11.18 4.58 -7.24
CA ALA A 58 -11.06 5.67 -6.28
C ALA A 58 -11.13 5.20 -4.82
N LEU A 59 -11.93 4.17 -4.53
CA LEU A 59 -12.05 3.63 -3.17
C LEU A 59 -10.81 2.82 -2.79
N ALA A 60 -10.28 2.01 -3.72
CA ALA A 60 -9.03 1.28 -3.51
C ALA A 60 -7.84 2.23 -3.28
N VAL A 61 -7.77 3.31 -4.06
CA VAL A 61 -6.75 4.36 -3.92
C VAL A 61 -6.88 5.08 -2.57
N ALA A 62 -8.08 5.52 -2.21
CA ALA A 62 -8.33 6.18 -0.93
C ALA A 62 -8.00 5.28 0.26
N SER A 63 -8.51 4.04 0.26
CA SER A 63 -8.25 3.05 1.30
C SER A 63 -6.76 2.74 1.46
N TRP A 64 -6.02 2.67 0.35
CA TRP A 64 -4.58 2.48 0.41
C TRP A 64 -3.85 3.69 0.97
N CYS A 65 -4.26 4.92 0.61
CA CYS A 65 -3.71 6.15 1.18
C CYS A 65 -3.94 6.24 2.70
N ASP A 66 -5.13 5.88 3.18
CA ASP A 66 -5.44 5.87 4.61
C ASP A 66 -4.56 4.85 5.34
N ALA A 67 -4.45 3.63 4.80
CA ALA A 67 -3.57 2.61 5.34
C ALA A 67 -2.10 3.05 5.36
N ALA A 68 -1.62 3.74 4.31
CA ALA A 68 -0.24 4.23 4.24
C ALA A 68 0.02 5.36 5.25
N ASN A 69 -0.94 6.26 5.46
CA ASN A 69 -0.84 7.29 6.49
C ASN A 69 -0.74 6.68 7.89
N ASP A 70 -1.67 5.80 8.22
CA ASP A 70 -1.76 5.22 9.57
C ASP A 70 -0.59 4.28 9.86
N ARG A 71 -0.26 3.38 8.92
CA ARG A 71 0.65 2.27 9.17
C ARG A 71 2.11 2.59 8.84
N ILE A 72 2.36 3.62 8.04
CA ILE A 72 3.72 4.00 7.65
C ILE A 72 4.08 5.34 8.25
N SER A 73 3.37 6.42 7.87
CA SER A 73 3.70 7.77 8.34
C SER A 73 3.51 7.91 9.86
N THR A 74 2.35 7.55 10.40
CA THR A 74 2.06 7.70 11.83
C THR A 74 2.97 6.80 12.67
N GLN A 75 3.10 5.52 12.31
CA GLN A 75 4.00 4.60 13.04
C GLN A 75 5.46 5.05 13.02
N LEU A 76 5.98 5.47 11.86
CA LEU A 76 7.37 5.92 11.76
C LEU A 76 7.59 7.23 12.55
N LYS A 77 6.62 8.15 12.55
CA LYS A 77 6.67 9.37 13.37
C LYS A 77 6.68 9.05 14.86
N GLU A 78 5.87 8.08 15.28
CA GLU A 78 5.86 7.61 16.67
C GLU A 78 7.19 6.98 17.08
N GLU A 79 7.79 6.13 16.22
CA GLU A 79 9.11 5.56 16.45
C GLU A 79 10.20 6.63 16.61
N TYR A 80 10.21 7.64 15.73
CA TYR A 80 11.16 8.75 15.81
C TYR A 80 10.98 9.54 17.09
N ARG A 81 9.73 9.84 17.47
CA ARG A 81 9.40 10.52 18.71
C ARG A 81 9.86 9.72 19.94
N LEU A 82 9.57 8.41 20.00
CA LEU A 82 10.00 7.53 21.10
C LEU A 82 11.52 7.37 21.16
N GLY A 83 12.18 7.39 20.00
CA GLY A 83 13.64 7.36 19.89
C GLY A 83 14.32 8.71 20.16
N GLY A 84 13.57 9.78 20.47
CA GLY A 84 14.10 11.12 20.68
C GLY A 84 14.74 11.75 19.44
N ARG A 85 14.40 11.26 18.25
CA ARG A 85 14.93 11.75 16.96
C ARG A 85 14.00 12.80 16.37
N GLN A 86 14.57 13.84 15.80
CA GLN A 86 13.81 14.80 15.02
C GLN A 86 13.36 14.19 13.69
N TRP A 87 12.16 14.57 13.25
CA TRP A 87 11.69 14.25 11.91
C TRP A 87 12.37 15.17 10.89
N ASP A 88 13.18 14.58 10.01
CA ASP A 88 14.00 15.27 9.01
C ASP A 88 13.70 14.77 7.58
N ASP A 89 14.40 15.33 6.59
CA ASP A 89 14.23 14.96 5.19
C ASP A 89 14.61 13.48 4.91
N GLU A 90 15.51 12.91 5.71
CA GLU A 90 15.86 11.48 5.60
C GLU A 90 14.70 10.60 6.09
N ALA A 91 14.01 11.00 7.16
CA ALA A 91 12.80 10.34 7.65
C ALA A 91 11.66 10.38 6.63
N GLU A 92 11.44 11.54 5.98
CA GLU A 92 10.49 11.69 4.88
C GLU A 92 10.81 10.72 3.74
N LEU A 93 12.07 10.71 3.28
CA LEU A 93 12.52 9.82 2.21
C LEU A 93 12.39 8.35 2.60
N LYS A 94 12.67 8.01 3.86
CA LYS A 94 12.46 6.66 4.41
C LYS A 94 10.99 6.27 4.33
N CYS A 95 10.08 7.17 4.71
CA CYS A 95 8.64 6.96 4.61
C CYS A 95 8.20 6.63 3.17
N VAL A 96 8.65 7.45 2.21
CA VAL A 96 8.40 7.23 0.77
C VAL A 96 8.94 5.88 0.31
N ARG A 97 10.17 5.52 0.67
CA ARG A 97 10.78 4.23 0.30
C ARG A 97 10.03 3.03 0.86
N VAL A 98 9.58 3.12 2.12
CA VAL A 98 8.78 2.06 2.76
C VAL A 98 7.45 1.92 2.04
N ALA A 99 6.74 3.01 1.78
CA ALA A 99 5.46 2.96 1.05
C ALA A 99 5.61 2.38 -0.36
N ALA A 100 6.62 2.82 -1.11
CA ALA A 100 6.90 2.31 -2.45
C ALA A 100 7.32 0.83 -2.48
N SER A 101 7.73 0.25 -1.35
CA SER A 101 8.02 -1.19 -1.25
C SER A 101 6.77 -2.07 -1.30
N PHE A 102 5.59 -1.50 -1.00
CA PHE A 102 4.30 -2.20 -1.09
C PHE A 102 3.68 -2.15 -2.49
N PHE A 103 4.31 -1.46 -3.44
CA PHE A 103 3.89 -1.47 -4.83
C PHE A 103 4.32 -2.74 -5.56
N HIS A 104 3.35 -3.35 -6.22
CA HIS A 104 3.49 -4.55 -7.03
C HIS A 104 2.77 -4.33 -8.37
N GLY A 105 2.97 -5.24 -9.33
CA GLY A 105 2.28 -5.17 -10.63
C GLY A 105 2.48 -3.83 -11.36
N ALA A 106 1.39 -3.25 -11.85
CA ALA A 106 1.39 -2.00 -12.60
C ALA A 106 1.85 -0.80 -11.73
N ALA A 107 1.56 -0.82 -10.44
CA ALA A 107 2.03 0.22 -9.51
C ALA A 107 3.57 0.21 -9.37
N ARG A 108 4.18 -0.98 -9.37
CA ARG A 108 5.64 -1.11 -9.34
C ARG A 108 6.28 -0.57 -10.61
N LEU A 109 5.68 -0.85 -11.77
CA LEU A 109 6.13 -0.33 -13.06
C LEU A 109 6.06 1.20 -13.08
N TRP A 110 4.92 1.78 -12.69
CA TRP A 110 4.77 3.23 -12.55
C TRP A 110 5.87 3.85 -11.68
N TRP A 111 6.10 3.31 -10.48
CA TRP A 111 7.15 3.82 -9.58
C TRP A 111 8.57 3.72 -10.16
N SER A 112 8.82 2.74 -11.03
CA SER A 112 10.13 2.57 -11.66
C SER A 112 10.42 3.63 -12.73
N VAL A 113 9.38 4.11 -13.42
CA VAL A 113 9.49 5.10 -14.51
C VAL A 113 9.16 6.52 -14.07
N LEU A 114 8.61 6.71 -12.87
CA LEU A 114 8.27 8.01 -12.32
C LEU A 114 9.52 8.87 -12.13
N ASP A 115 9.54 10.03 -12.79
CA ASP A 115 10.58 11.06 -12.70
C ASP A 115 9.94 12.46 -12.78
N PRO A 116 10.24 13.38 -11.85
CA PRO A 116 11.08 13.22 -10.65
C PRO A 116 10.42 12.35 -9.58
N LYS A 117 11.24 11.64 -8.80
CA LYS A 117 10.74 10.90 -7.62
C LYS A 117 10.42 11.86 -6.46
N PRO A 118 9.22 11.79 -5.88
CA PRO A 118 8.89 12.56 -4.69
C PRO A 118 9.82 12.25 -3.52
N THR A 119 10.29 13.29 -2.83
CA THR A 119 11.15 13.16 -1.64
C THR A 119 10.38 13.27 -0.34
N ARG A 120 9.17 13.86 -0.39
CA ARG A 120 8.27 14.02 0.75
C ARG A 120 7.06 13.10 0.63
N PHE A 121 6.54 12.65 1.77
CA PHE A 121 5.46 11.66 1.80
C PHE A 121 4.12 12.19 1.27
N ASP A 122 3.83 13.47 1.51
CA ASP A 122 2.66 14.17 0.96
C ASP A 122 2.68 14.20 -0.58
N GLN A 123 3.80 14.64 -1.16
CA GLN A 123 4.00 14.69 -2.61
C GLN A 123 3.93 13.31 -3.26
N PHE A 124 4.40 12.29 -2.54
CA PHE A 124 4.27 10.89 -2.96
C PHE A 124 2.80 10.47 -3.06
N LEU A 125 1.98 10.75 -2.05
CA LEU A 125 0.56 10.42 -2.05
C LEU A 125 -0.19 11.19 -3.14
N ASP A 126 0.15 12.45 -3.38
CA ASP A 126 -0.48 13.25 -4.43
C ASP A 126 -0.15 12.72 -5.83
N ALA A 127 1.12 12.37 -6.09
CA ALA A 127 1.53 11.74 -7.34
C ALA A 127 0.84 10.37 -7.54
N PHE A 128 0.71 9.59 -6.47
CA PHE A 128 -0.01 8.32 -6.46
C PHE A 128 -1.49 8.50 -6.80
N LYS A 129 -2.19 9.42 -6.11
CA LYS A 129 -3.60 9.72 -6.37
C LYS A 129 -3.81 10.18 -7.81
N ARG A 130 -3.02 11.14 -8.29
CA ARG A 130 -3.14 11.65 -9.67
C ARG A 130 -3.02 10.55 -10.72
N GLU A 131 -2.19 9.55 -10.46
CA GLU A 131 -1.96 8.46 -11.38
C GLU A 131 -3.06 7.38 -11.29
N PHE A 132 -3.42 6.93 -10.08
CA PHE A 132 -4.33 5.79 -9.88
C PHE A 132 -5.80 6.15 -9.71
N GLU A 133 -6.11 7.40 -9.37
CA GLU A 133 -7.48 7.86 -9.27
C GLU A 133 -8.09 8.03 -10.67
N PRO A 134 -9.20 7.35 -10.98
CA PRO A 134 -9.82 7.47 -12.30
C PRO A 134 -10.34 8.89 -12.53
N ILE A 135 -9.91 9.52 -13.63
CA ILE A 135 -10.26 10.89 -14.07
C ILE A 135 -11.79 11.13 -14.10
N ALA A 136 -12.58 10.07 -14.29
CA ALA A 136 -14.03 10.11 -14.38
C ALA A 136 -14.76 9.46 -13.20
N SER A 137 -14.14 9.31 -12.02
CA SER A 137 -14.77 8.63 -10.85
C SER A 137 -16.16 9.19 -10.53
N SER A 138 -16.30 10.52 -10.55
CA SER A 138 -17.54 11.24 -10.32
C SER A 138 -18.52 11.15 -11.49
N GLN A 139 -18.05 11.21 -12.74
CA GLN A 139 -18.91 11.07 -13.91
C GLN A 139 -19.46 9.64 -14.02
N VAL A 140 -18.63 8.63 -13.79
CA VAL A 140 -19.04 7.21 -13.74
C VAL A 140 -20.02 6.96 -12.59
N ALA A 141 -19.81 7.59 -11.44
CA ALA A 141 -20.77 7.51 -10.33
C ALA A 141 -22.10 8.20 -10.67
N ARG A 142 -22.09 9.35 -11.37
CA ARG A 142 -23.31 10.02 -11.88
C ARG A 142 -24.01 9.19 -12.96
N ASP A 143 -23.28 8.61 -13.90
CA ASP A 143 -23.83 7.76 -14.96
C ASP A 143 -24.43 6.49 -14.36
N ARG A 144 -23.78 5.89 -13.35
CA ARG A 144 -24.32 4.78 -12.57
C ARG A 144 -25.58 5.17 -11.81
N LEU A 145 -25.61 6.35 -11.20
CA LEU A 145 -26.80 6.88 -10.52
C LEU A 145 -27.95 7.09 -11.51
N ALA A 146 -27.69 7.69 -12.67
CA ALA A 146 -28.68 7.90 -13.72
C ALA A 146 -29.21 6.58 -14.32
N ALA A 147 -28.37 5.55 -14.39
CA ALA A 147 -28.76 4.21 -14.82
C ALA A 147 -29.38 3.34 -13.69
N CYS A 148 -29.30 3.79 -12.44
CA CYS A 148 -29.78 3.05 -11.27
C CYS A 148 -31.31 3.05 -11.27
N THR A 149 -31.89 1.96 -11.79
CA THR A 149 -33.33 1.74 -11.87
C THR A 149 -33.68 0.42 -11.19
N GLN A 150 -34.74 0.44 -10.37
CA GLN A 150 -35.15 -0.72 -9.58
C GLN A 150 -35.45 -1.95 -10.47
N ARG A 151 -36.15 -1.77 -11.60
CA ARG A 151 -36.51 -2.83 -12.56
C ARG A 151 -36.93 -4.14 -11.84
N ASN A 152 -36.25 -5.25 -12.15
CA ASN A 152 -36.52 -6.60 -11.62
C ASN A 152 -35.78 -6.90 -10.30
N ARG A 153 -35.20 -5.89 -9.63
CA ARG A 153 -34.46 -6.04 -8.36
C ARG A 153 -35.37 -5.79 -7.17
N THR A 154 -35.01 -6.33 -6.01
CA THR A 154 -35.72 -6.01 -4.76
C THR A 154 -35.52 -4.54 -4.37
N VAL A 155 -36.47 -3.98 -3.61
CA VAL A 155 -36.36 -2.61 -3.07
C VAL A 155 -35.07 -2.44 -2.24
N GLN A 156 -34.68 -3.48 -1.50
CA GLN A 156 -33.50 -3.47 -0.66
C GLN A 156 -32.19 -3.44 -1.46
N GLU A 157 -32.09 -4.23 -2.54
CA GLU A 157 -30.94 -4.20 -3.45
C GLU A 157 -30.80 -2.85 -4.15
N TYR A 158 -31.94 -2.29 -4.60
CA TYR A 158 -31.95 -0.96 -5.21
C TYR A 158 -31.53 0.14 -4.22
N ALA A 159 -32.07 0.13 -3.00
CA ALA A 159 -31.73 1.13 -1.98
C ALA A 159 -30.25 1.09 -1.59
N ASN A 160 -29.66 -0.11 -1.47
CA ASN A 160 -28.24 -0.29 -1.21
C ASN A 160 -27.37 0.23 -2.37
N ASP A 161 -27.69 -0.13 -3.62
CA ASP A 161 -26.96 0.36 -4.79
C ASP A 161 -27.05 1.88 -4.94
N PHE A 162 -28.23 2.46 -4.72
CA PHE A 162 -28.46 3.89 -4.76
C PHE A 162 -27.68 4.63 -3.66
N GLY A 163 -27.74 4.13 -2.42
CA GLY A 163 -26.97 4.68 -1.29
C GLY A 163 -25.46 4.61 -1.53
N ASN A 164 -24.96 3.49 -2.06
CA ASN A 164 -23.54 3.34 -2.42
C ASN A 164 -23.10 4.31 -3.52
N CYS A 165 -23.97 4.64 -4.47
CA CYS A 165 -23.68 5.65 -5.50
C CYS A 165 -23.63 7.06 -4.90
N LEU A 166 -24.52 7.40 -3.96
CA LEU A 166 -24.51 8.69 -3.27
C LEU A 166 -23.24 8.89 -2.42
N LEU A 167 -22.76 7.84 -1.73
CA LEU A 167 -21.51 7.91 -0.95
C LEU A 167 -20.27 8.23 -1.82
N ARG A 168 -20.34 7.95 -3.12
CA ARG A 168 -19.27 8.25 -4.10
C ARG A 168 -19.40 9.65 -4.73
N LEU A 169 -20.47 10.38 -4.42
CA LEU A 169 -20.74 11.73 -4.92
C LEU A 169 -20.90 12.70 -3.73
N PRO A 170 -19.80 13.29 -3.22
CA PRO A 170 -19.83 14.14 -2.03
C PRO A 170 -20.69 15.42 -2.16
N SER A 171 -21.28 15.70 -3.34
CA SER A 171 -21.89 16.99 -3.71
C SER A 171 -23.39 16.91 -4.04
N VAL A 172 -24.08 15.79 -3.80
CA VAL A 172 -25.54 15.72 -4.06
C VAL A 172 -26.38 16.25 -2.88
N ILE A 173 -25.73 16.64 -1.79
CA ILE A 173 -26.38 17.28 -0.65
C ILE A 173 -26.16 18.80 -0.79
N ASP A 174 -27.26 19.53 -0.86
CA ASP A 174 -27.39 21.00 -0.91
C ASP A 174 -27.18 21.69 -2.27
N LEU A 175 -28.12 21.44 -3.17
CA LEU A 175 -28.60 22.44 -4.15
C LEU A 175 -30.12 22.61 -4.00
N GLU A 176 -30.56 22.84 -2.77
CA GLU A 176 -31.91 23.33 -2.49
C GLU A 176 -31.80 24.56 -1.59
N SER A 177 -31.32 25.69 -2.15
CA SER A 177 -31.51 27.06 -1.64
C SER A 177 -30.88 28.08 -2.59
N ALA A 178 -31.62 28.54 -3.60
CA ALA A 178 -31.55 29.89 -4.17
C ALA A 178 -32.81 30.18 -4.98
#